data_AF-A0ABC8YMS2-F1
#
_entry.id   AF-A0ABC8YMS2-F1
#
_cell.length_a   1.000
_cell.length_b   1.000
_cell.length_c   1.000
_cell.angle_alpha   90.00
_cell.angle_beta   90.00
_cell.angle_gamma   90.00
#
_symmetry.space_group_name_H-M   'P 1'
#
loop_
_entity.id
_entity.type
_entity.pdbx_description
1 polymer ?
#
loop_
_entity_poly.entity_id
_entity_poly.type
_entity_poly.pdbx_seq_one_letter_code
_entity_poly.pdbx_strand_id
1 'polypeptide(L)'
;MVRLLLALALLLVGPVADAATAKYTFTVGSMQINQLCSSTSIIAVNGQLPGPSIEVNEGDAVEVKVINNSPYNVTIHWHGVFQLMTPWADGPSLVSQCPIQPSGWYTYRFSVAGQEGTLWWHAHSSFLRATVYGAFIVRPRAGNAYPFPAPDQEVPIVLGEWWNRNVVDVENDAVLAGQLPAQSDAFTVNGKTGLLYPCANDTFTAVVEPNARVLLRVINAGLNSHLFFKVAGHNFTVVAVDGSYTSNLNTDTLVIAPGQTVDALVSTAAAPGSYYMAVMAHDTMSPLTFAASDTSTATAILQYNGTSATATPAMPTMPSSSDSATANAFYFGLRGLAGTGPAVPAPVDVSMTIELGLGQLPCDPSQTKCNGTAAAAAMNGVSFRLPGPEASLLGAHVNGLSGVFTTDFPDGPPPSGTAMAVGTKVKKLAYNSVVEIVLQNPSAVPTENHPIHLHGFNFFVLAQGVGAFPGTVAYNLVDPVARNTIAVPGGGWAVIRFVANNPGMWFFHCHLDPHVPMGLGMVFHVDSGTTPGTTLPLPPADWVGVCDAQNYATAAAAVVAPTLAPASSPEPANSTQAAGTTGKPRPADHRPSPSAPQHREDGRPSSSAAGPRGSGHLTCLFCIILLFFVLHEHRA
;
A
#
# COMPACT_ATOMS: atom_id res chain seq x y z
N MET A 1 -46.30 -15.08 44.82
CA MET A 1 -45.37 -15.28 43.69
C MET A 1 -45.23 -14.04 42.82
N VAL A 2 -46.30 -13.46 42.23
CA VAL A 2 -46.21 -12.32 41.27
C VAL A 2 -45.28 -11.17 41.69
N ARG A 3 -45.34 -10.69 42.94
CA ARG A 3 -44.46 -9.59 43.42
C ARG A 3 -42.96 -9.92 43.51
N LEU A 4 -42.58 -11.20 43.50
CA LEU A 4 -41.16 -11.61 43.53
C LEU A 4 -40.55 -11.64 42.12
N LEU A 5 -41.36 -11.88 41.09
CA LEU A 5 -40.92 -11.91 39.70
C LEU A 5 -40.59 -10.51 39.15
N LEU A 6 -41.34 -9.47 39.54
CA LEU A 6 -41.00 -8.08 39.18
C LEU A 6 -39.67 -7.62 39.81
N ALA A 7 -39.35 -8.06 41.03
CA ALA A 7 -38.10 -7.70 41.69
C ALA A 7 -36.87 -8.31 40.99
N LEU A 8 -37.01 -9.51 40.41
CA LEU A 8 -35.95 -10.17 39.67
C LEU A 8 -35.76 -9.60 38.24
N ALA A 9 -36.81 -9.01 37.66
CA ALA A 9 -36.76 -8.39 36.34
C ALA A 9 -35.97 -7.05 36.30
N LEU A 10 -35.81 -6.36 37.44
CA LEU A 10 -35.05 -5.11 37.53
C LEU A 10 -33.54 -5.29 37.81
N LEU A 11 -33.04 -6.53 37.92
CA LEU A 11 -31.62 -6.84 38.23
C LEU A 11 -30.79 -7.28 37.02
N LEU A 12 -31.32 -7.18 35.80
CA LEU A 12 -30.62 -7.54 34.56
C LEU A 12 -30.32 -6.36 33.62
N VAL A 13 -30.66 -5.13 34.00
CA VAL A 13 -30.16 -3.92 33.33
C VAL A 13 -28.88 -3.47 34.02
N GLY A 14 -27.80 -4.21 33.79
CA GLY A 14 -26.46 -3.64 33.94
C GLY A 14 -26.29 -2.49 32.92
N PRO A 15 -25.36 -1.54 33.14
CA PRO A 15 -25.06 -0.56 32.13
C PRO A 15 -24.50 -1.27 30.89
N VAL A 16 -25.28 -1.28 29.81
CA VAL A 16 -24.69 -1.44 28.47
C VAL A 16 -23.80 -0.23 28.29
N ALA A 17 -22.48 -0.44 28.34
CA ALA A 17 -21.53 0.61 28.04
C ALA A 17 -21.73 0.99 26.57
N ASP A 18 -22.36 2.14 26.34
CA ASP A 18 -22.65 2.65 25.01
C ASP A 18 -21.30 2.86 24.29
N ALA A 19 -21.12 2.19 23.15
CA ALA A 19 -19.82 2.12 22.49
C ALA A 19 -19.38 3.53 22.07
N ALA A 20 -18.21 3.97 22.50
CA ALA A 20 -17.81 5.35 22.33
C ALA A 20 -17.70 5.67 20.83
N THR A 21 -18.51 6.62 20.37
CA THR A 21 -18.44 7.08 18.98
C THR A 21 -17.40 8.18 18.88
N ALA A 22 -16.18 7.82 18.50
CA ALA A 22 -15.10 8.76 18.24
C ALA A 22 -15.40 9.55 16.95
N LYS A 23 -15.50 10.88 17.07
CA LYS A 23 -15.92 11.76 15.96
C LYS A 23 -14.79 12.71 15.55
N TYR A 24 -14.47 12.70 14.26
CA TYR A 24 -13.40 13.51 13.68
C TYR A 24 -13.92 14.32 12.48
N THR A 25 -13.27 15.44 12.19
CA THR A 25 -13.46 16.20 10.95
C THR A 25 -12.11 16.40 10.28
N PHE A 26 -11.98 15.92 9.05
CA PHE A 26 -10.79 15.98 8.23
C PHE A 26 -11.02 16.99 7.11
N THR A 27 -10.47 18.19 7.26
CA THR A 27 -10.46 19.19 6.19
C THR A 27 -9.22 18.95 5.33
N VAL A 28 -9.42 18.41 4.13
CA VAL A 28 -8.34 18.16 3.16
C VAL A 28 -8.14 19.44 2.34
N GLY A 29 -6.93 20.00 2.30
CA GLY A 29 -6.69 21.27 1.62
C GLY A 29 -5.21 21.64 1.54
N SER A 30 -4.92 22.78 0.91
CA SER A 30 -3.54 23.23 0.68
C SER A 30 -2.83 23.67 1.96
N MET A 31 -1.57 23.24 2.12
CA MET A 31 -0.66 23.62 3.19
C MET A 31 0.69 24.07 2.60
N GLN A 32 1.24 25.18 3.08
CA GLN A 32 2.61 25.58 2.76
C GLN A 32 3.60 24.89 3.70
N ILE A 33 4.68 24.37 3.15
CA ILE A 33 5.76 23.71 3.90
C ILE A 33 7.12 24.05 3.29
N ASN A 34 8.14 24.17 4.15
CA ASN A 34 9.53 24.40 3.75
C ASN A 34 10.35 23.12 3.95
N GLN A 35 10.91 22.58 2.87
CA GLN A 35 11.61 21.29 2.85
C GLN A 35 12.65 21.31 1.72
N LEU A 36 13.83 20.72 1.92
CA LEU A 36 14.92 20.65 0.91
C LEU A 36 15.23 22.01 0.22
N CYS A 37 15.34 23.08 1.02
CA CYS A 37 15.57 24.45 0.57
C CYS A 37 14.44 25.09 -0.27
N SER A 38 13.30 24.41 -0.43
CA SER A 38 12.14 24.87 -1.22
C SER A 38 10.92 25.17 -0.33
N SER A 39 10.10 26.14 -0.72
CA SER A 39 8.74 26.36 -0.18
C SER A 39 7.75 25.83 -1.20
N THR A 40 6.90 24.87 -0.81
CA THR A 40 5.92 24.26 -1.72
C THR A 40 4.53 24.15 -1.08
N SER A 41 3.52 24.05 -1.94
CA SER A 41 2.14 23.80 -1.53
C SER A 41 1.81 22.32 -1.67
N ILE A 42 1.68 21.62 -0.55
CA ILE A 42 1.18 20.25 -0.49
C ILE A 42 -0.33 20.23 -0.23
N ILE A 43 -0.95 19.06 -0.35
CA ILE A 43 -2.30 18.81 0.17
C ILE A 43 -2.17 18.06 1.50
N ALA A 44 -2.83 18.53 2.54
CA ALA A 44 -2.72 18.00 3.90
C ALA A 44 -4.10 17.91 4.56
N VAL A 45 -4.19 17.14 5.66
CA VAL A 45 -5.39 17.09 6.51
C VAL A 45 -5.20 18.05 7.68
N ASN A 46 -6.13 18.97 7.88
CA ASN A 46 -6.14 19.91 9.01
C ASN A 46 -4.81 20.68 9.19
N GLY A 47 -4.11 20.96 8.08
CA GLY A 47 -2.84 21.69 8.07
C GLY A 47 -1.64 20.96 8.69
N GLN A 48 -1.63 19.62 8.67
CA GLN A 48 -0.62 18.78 9.31
C GLN A 48 -0.04 17.73 8.34
N LEU A 49 1.28 17.52 8.42
CA LEU A 49 2.03 16.43 7.77
C LEU A 49 2.96 15.78 8.81
N PRO A 50 2.75 14.49 9.18
CA PRO A 50 1.58 13.67 8.89
C PRO A 50 0.30 14.31 9.39
N GLY A 51 -0.85 13.92 8.84
CA GLY A 51 -2.16 14.32 9.33
C GLY A 51 -2.45 13.79 10.75
N PRO A 52 -3.54 14.24 11.37
CA PRO A 52 -3.88 13.91 12.74
C PRO A 52 -4.04 12.39 12.95
N SER A 53 -3.48 11.88 14.04
CA SER A 53 -3.69 10.49 14.45
C SER A 53 -5.13 10.26 14.90
N ILE A 54 -5.71 9.12 14.53
CA ILE A 54 -6.92 8.60 15.16
C ILE A 54 -6.46 7.65 16.27
N GLU A 55 -7.00 7.82 17.48
CA GLU A 55 -6.76 6.94 18.62
C GLU A 55 -8.10 6.54 19.23
N VAL A 56 -8.36 5.24 19.24
CA VAL A 56 -9.62 4.60 19.67
C VAL A 56 -9.32 3.28 20.38
N ASN A 57 -10.31 2.64 20.99
CA ASN A 57 -10.18 1.33 21.63
C ASN A 57 -10.88 0.24 20.80
N GLU A 58 -10.51 -1.03 21.00
CA GLU A 58 -11.16 -2.16 20.33
C GLU A 58 -12.68 -2.17 20.60
N GLY A 59 -13.44 -2.16 19.50
CA GLY A 59 -14.91 -2.11 19.50
C GLY A 59 -15.53 -0.72 19.59
N ASP A 60 -14.76 0.37 19.59
CA ASP A 60 -15.31 1.73 19.45
C ASP A 60 -15.92 1.94 18.05
N ALA A 61 -16.87 2.87 17.97
CA ALA A 61 -17.45 3.33 16.72
C ALA A 61 -16.72 4.59 16.23
N VAL A 62 -16.55 4.73 14.92
CA VAL A 62 -15.75 5.82 14.32
C VAL A 62 -16.58 6.55 13.27
N GLU A 63 -16.68 7.87 13.39
CA GLU A 63 -17.30 8.76 12.40
C GLU A 63 -16.30 9.84 11.97
N VAL A 64 -15.82 9.80 10.72
CA VAL A 64 -14.93 10.81 10.16
C VAL A 64 -15.61 11.54 9.01
N LYS A 65 -15.94 12.82 9.23
CA LYS A 65 -16.40 13.70 8.15
C LYS A 65 -15.20 14.26 7.41
N VAL A 66 -15.00 13.82 6.17
CA VAL A 66 -13.99 14.35 5.26
C VAL A 66 -14.62 15.45 4.42
N ILE A 67 -14.00 16.64 4.43
CA ILE A 67 -14.38 17.82 3.66
C ILE A 67 -13.25 18.12 2.69
N ASN A 68 -13.53 18.13 1.39
CA ASN A 68 -12.52 18.32 0.36
C ASN A 68 -12.46 19.79 -0.09
N ASN A 69 -11.51 20.54 0.48
CA ASN A 69 -11.14 21.89 0.07
C ASN A 69 -9.86 21.89 -0.80
N SER A 70 -9.46 20.73 -1.35
CA SER A 70 -8.36 20.61 -2.30
C SER A 70 -8.86 20.79 -3.75
N PRO A 71 -7.97 21.05 -4.73
CA PRO A 71 -8.36 21.13 -6.14
C PRO A 71 -8.52 19.74 -6.80
N TYR A 72 -8.32 18.64 -6.07
CA TYR A 72 -8.32 17.27 -6.60
C TYR A 72 -9.53 16.46 -6.13
N ASN A 73 -9.81 15.36 -6.81
CA ASN A 73 -10.77 14.36 -6.35
C ASN A 73 -10.13 13.49 -5.25
N VAL A 74 -10.79 13.36 -4.09
CA VAL A 74 -10.21 12.74 -2.88
C VAL A 74 -11.08 11.61 -2.34
N THR A 75 -10.43 10.52 -1.91
CA THR A 75 -10.97 9.50 -1.01
C THR A 75 -10.01 9.28 0.15
N ILE A 76 -10.47 8.70 1.27
CA ILE A 76 -9.62 8.27 2.39
C ILE A 76 -9.89 6.80 2.67
N HIS A 77 -8.84 5.98 2.69
CA HIS A 77 -8.86 4.59 3.14
C HIS A 77 -8.33 4.48 4.58
N TRP A 78 -8.87 3.51 5.32
CA TRP A 78 -8.55 3.21 6.71
C TRP A 78 -7.76 1.90 6.72
N HIS A 79 -6.47 2.00 6.40
CA HIS A 79 -5.62 0.88 6.03
C HIS A 79 -5.65 -0.26 7.05
N GLY A 80 -6.09 -1.43 6.60
CA GLY A 80 -6.21 -2.64 7.42
C GLY A 80 -7.39 -2.66 8.40
N VAL A 81 -8.23 -1.63 8.47
CA VAL A 81 -9.51 -1.69 9.19
C VAL A 81 -10.44 -2.64 8.42
N PHE A 82 -11.05 -3.61 9.09
CA PHE A 82 -11.81 -4.66 8.41
C PHE A 82 -13.11 -4.19 7.74
N GLN A 83 -13.62 -3.00 8.07
CA GLN A 83 -14.86 -2.44 7.50
C GLN A 83 -16.02 -3.45 7.53
N LEU A 84 -16.18 -4.15 8.66
CA LEU A 84 -17.17 -5.23 8.82
C LEU A 84 -18.58 -4.70 8.58
N MET A 85 -19.21 -5.17 7.49
CA MET A 85 -20.52 -4.67 7.00
C MET A 85 -20.54 -3.18 6.62
N THR A 86 -19.37 -2.52 6.50
CA THR A 86 -19.25 -1.10 6.11
C THR A 86 -18.32 -0.85 4.89
N PRO A 87 -18.35 -1.67 3.81
CA PRO A 87 -17.51 -1.43 2.62
C PRO A 87 -17.74 -0.05 1.98
N TRP A 88 -18.91 0.55 2.22
CA TRP A 88 -19.26 1.94 1.88
C TRP A 88 -18.25 2.99 2.39
N ALA A 89 -17.59 2.69 3.51
CA ALA A 89 -16.59 3.52 4.16
C ALA A 89 -15.16 2.98 3.99
N ASP A 90 -14.93 2.00 3.11
CA ASP A 90 -13.58 1.48 2.85
C ASP A 90 -12.70 2.48 2.11
N GLY A 91 -13.25 3.25 1.17
CA GLY A 91 -12.55 4.36 0.53
C GLY A 91 -11.85 4.17 -0.82
N PRO A 92 -11.37 2.99 -1.31
CA PRO A 92 -10.64 2.93 -2.58
C PRO A 92 -11.45 3.48 -3.76
N SER A 93 -10.94 4.56 -4.34
CA SER A 93 -11.63 5.33 -5.39
C SER A 93 -11.97 4.47 -6.60
N LEU A 94 -13.23 4.55 -7.03
CA LEU A 94 -13.85 3.74 -8.09
C LEU A 94 -13.93 2.23 -7.80
N VAL A 95 -13.45 1.73 -6.65
CA VAL A 95 -13.74 0.37 -6.17
C VAL A 95 -14.96 0.39 -5.25
N SER A 96 -14.88 1.04 -4.08
CA SER A 96 -15.95 1.06 -3.08
C SER A 96 -16.84 2.30 -3.11
N GLN A 97 -16.35 3.40 -3.70
CA GLN A 97 -17.09 4.66 -3.83
C GLN A 97 -16.57 5.52 -5.00
N CYS A 98 -17.38 6.48 -5.46
CA CYS A 98 -16.87 7.61 -6.22
C CYS A 98 -16.08 8.57 -5.29
N PRO A 99 -15.07 9.29 -5.80
CA PRO A 99 -14.30 10.22 -4.99
C PRO A 99 -15.08 11.49 -4.65
N ILE A 100 -14.77 12.05 -3.48
CA ILE A 100 -15.28 13.33 -3.01
C ILE A 100 -14.71 14.42 -3.92
N GLN A 101 -15.56 15.08 -4.70
CA GLN A 101 -15.17 16.19 -5.57
C GLN A 101 -14.73 17.42 -4.74
N PRO A 102 -13.94 18.36 -5.31
CA PRO A 102 -13.67 19.66 -4.69
C PRO A 102 -14.94 20.37 -4.21
N SER A 103 -14.88 21.01 -3.03
CA SER A 103 -16.00 21.55 -2.25
C SER A 103 -17.04 20.52 -1.75
N GLY A 104 -16.84 19.23 -2.05
CA GLY A 104 -17.68 18.13 -1.55
C GLY A 104 -17.29 17.65 -0.15
N TRP A 105 -18.11 16.76 0.40
CA TRP A 105 -17.82 16.06 1.65
C TRP A 105 -18.44 14.65 1.64
N TYR A 106 -17.88 13.75 2.43
CA TYR A 106 -18.47 12.44 2.76
C TYR A 106 -18.16 12.10 4.22
N THR A 107 -18.95 11.22 4.83
CA THR A 107 -18.79 10.83 6.22
C THR A 107 -18.61 9.32 6.33
N TYR A 108 -17.37 8.91 6.59
CA TYR A 108 -16.99 7.53 6.79
C TYR A 108 -17.48 7.08 8.16
N ARG A 109 -18.16 5.93 8.24
CA ARG A 109 -18.78 5.40 9.47
C ARG A 109 -18.56 3.90 9.55
N PHE A 110 -17.87 3.46 10.61
CA PHE A 110 -17.49 2.06 10.82
C PHE A 110 -17.23 1.78 12.31
N SER A 111 -16.84 0.54 12.64
CA SER A 111 -16.41 0.15 13.99
C SER A 111 -15.13 -0.65 13.92
N VAL A 112 -14.30 -0.56 14.95
CA VAL A 112 -12.97 -1.21 15.02
C VAL A 112 -13.01 -2.46 15.91
N ALA A 113 -13.95 -3.36 15.59
CA ALA A 113 -14.18 -4.59 16.34
C ALA A 113 -13.17 -5.69 15.98
N GLY A 114 -12.58 -6.33 16.99
CA GLY A 114 -11.66 -7.45 16.82
C GLY A 114 -10.27 -7.07 16.29
N GLN A 115 -9.82 -5.83 16.48
CA GLN A 115 -8.52 -5.32 16.04
C GLN A 115 -7.82 -4.57 17.18
N GLU A 116 -6.53 -4.81 17.41
CA GLU A 116 -5.70 -4.13 18.41
C GLU A 116 -4.28 -3.91 17.87
N GLY A 117 -3.65 -2.76 18.20
CA GLY A 117 -2.32 -2.36 17.72
C GLY A 117 -2.35 -1.17 16.74
N THR A 118 -1.27 -0.99 15.98
CA THR A 118 -1.15 0.09 14.99
C THR A 118 -1.68 -0.28 13.61
N LEU A 119 -2.55 0.57 13.10
CA LEU A 119 -2.97 0.71 11.70
C LEU A 119 -2.65 2.14 11.23
N TRP A 120 -3.10 2.53 10.04
CA TRP A 120 -2.94 3.89 9.53
C TRP A 120 -4.09 4.28 8.59
N TRP A 121 -4.12 5.53 8.14
CA TRP A 121 -5.11 6.02 7.16
C TRP A 121 -4.39 6.86 6.10
N HIS A 122 -4.93 6.88 4.88
CA HIS A 122 -4.34 7.63 3.77
C HIS A 122 -5.34 7.94 2.65
N ALA A 123 -4.98 8.86 1.75
CA ALA A 123 -5.74 9.06 0.52
C ALA A 123 -5.66 7.82 -0.41
N HIS A 124 -6.78 7.42 -1.00
CA HIS A 124 -6.83 6.25 -1.92
C HIS A 124 -7.25 6.65 -3.34
N SER A 125 -6.71 7.79 -3.79
CA SER A 125 -7.00 8.44 -5.06
C SER A 125 -5.81 9.33 -5.43
N SER A 126 -5.13 9.00 -6.54
CA SER A 126 -3.86 9.64 -6.94
C SER A 126 -2.73 9.47 -5.91
N PHE A 127 -1.50 9.85 -6.24
CA PHE A 127 -0.33 9.88 -5.35
C PHE A 127 -0.47 10.85 -4.14
N LEU A 128 -1.69 11.37 -3.87
CA LEU A 128 -1.99 12.26 -2.75
C LEU A 128 -1.59 11.68 -1.39
N ARG A 129 -1.50 10.35 -1.23
CA ARG A 129 -1.01 9.73 0.01
C ARG A 129 0.48 9.97 0.32
N ALA A 130 1.22 10.63 -0.57
CA ALA A 130 2.55 11.14 -0.24
C ALA A 130 2.50 12.29 0.79
N THR A 131 1.32 12.91 0.98
CA THR A 131 1.12 14.01 1.94
C THR A 131 -0.21 13.95 2.71
N VAL A 132 -1.18 13.18 2.23
CA VAL A 132 -2.50 12.94 2.87
C VAL A 132 -2.51 11.55 3.53
N TYR A 133 -1.90 11.45 4.72
CA TYR A 133 -1.83 10.22 5.52
C TYR A 133 -1.66 10.52 7.02
N GLY A 134 -1.95 9.55 7.89
CA GLY A 134 -1.73 9.64 9.34
C GLY A 134 -1.91 8.30 10.06
N ALA A 135 -1.57 8.24 11.35
CA ALA A 135 -1.66 7.01 12.13
C ALA A 135 -3.10 6.68 12.58
N PHE A 136 -3.39 5.40 12.77
CA PHE A 136 -4.67 4.90 13.29
C PHE A 136 -4.38 3.85 14.38
N ILE A 137 -4.50 4.22 15.65
CA ILE A 137 -4.11 3.37 16.78
C ILE A 137 -5.36 2.79 17.42
N VAL A 138 -5.47 1.47 17.45
CA VAL A 138 -6.51 0.75 18.19
C VAL A 138 -5.92 0.20 19.48
N ARG A 139 -6.23 0.87 20.58
CA ARG A 139 -5.81 0.50 21.94
C ARG A 139 -6.63 -0.72 22.41
N PRO A 140 -6.12 -1.53 23.36
CA PRO A 140 -6.90 -2.62 23.91
C PRO A 140 -8.24 -2.13 24.48
N ARG A 141 -9.29 -2.94 24.33
CA ARG A 141 -10.64 -2.59 24.84
C ARG A 141 -10.55 -2.12 26.29
N ALA A 142 -11.29 -1.06 26.66
CA ALA A 142 -11.23 -0.48 28.00
C ALA A 142 -11.42 -1.52 29.12
N GLY A 143 -10.37 -1.73 29.92
CA GLY A 143 -10.30 -2.76 30.98
C GLY A 143 -9.43 -3.97 30.66
N ASN A 144 -9.13 -4.22 29.37
CA ASN A 144 -8.12 -5.18 28.94
C ASN A 144 -6.70 -4.58 29.08
N ALA A 145 -5.69 -5.44 29.06
CA ALA A 145 -4.29 -5.07 29.00
C ALA A 145 -3.64 -5.66 27.75
N TYR A 146 -2.55 -5.06 27.28
CA TYR A 146 -1.68 -5.65 26.27
C TYR A 146 -1.22 -7.08 26.70
N PRO A 147 -1.01 -8.02 25.75
CA PRO A 147 -0.48 -9.35 26.05
C PRO A 147 1.01 -9.34 26.47
N PHE A 148 1.67 -8.18 26.34
CA PHE A 148 3.02 -7.90 26.83
C PHE A 148 2.94 -6.84 27.95
N PRO A 149 3.97 -6.72 28.81
CA PRO A 149 3.99 -5.71 29.88
C PRO A 149 3.79 -4.30 29.32
N ALA A 150 2.71 -3.62 29.74
CA ALA A 150 2.26 -2.35 29.16
C ALA A 150 3.40 -1.30 29.10
N PRO A 151 3.56 -0.59 27.96
CA PRO A 151 4.66 0.35 27.76
C PRO A 151 4.51 1.58 28.67
N ASP A 152 5.65 2.19 28.99
CA ASP A 152 5.71 3.42 29.80
C ASP A 152 5.48 4.68 28.93
N GLN A 153 5.72 4.55 27.62
CA GLN A 153 5.49 5.59 26.61
C GLN A 153 5.20 4.93 25.25
N GLU A 154 4.37 5.55 24.41
CA GLU A 154 4.14 5.13 23.03
C GLU A 154 4.50 6.29 22.07
N VAL A 155 5.10 5.97 20.91
CA VAL A 155 5.54 6.97 19.93
C VAL A 155 5.21 6.52 18.50
N PRO A 156 4.33 7.23 17.77
CA PRO A 156 4.13 7.01 16.33
C PRO A 156 5.36 7.40 15.51
N ILE A 157 5.79 6.50 14.64
CA ILE A 157 6.93 6.67 13.72
C ILE A 157 6.43 6.40 12.31
N VAL A 158 5.88 7.43 11.67
CA VAL A 158 5.35 7.34 10.30
C VAL A 158 6.47 7.66 9.31
N LEU A 159 6.88 6.65 8.55
CA LEU A 159 7.87 6.75 7.49
C LEU A 159 7.18 7.14 6.18
N GLY A 160 7.80 7.98 5.38
CA GLY A 160 7.23 8.44 4.10
C GLY A 160 8.28 8.95 3.13
N GLU A 161 7.83 9.34 1.93
CA GLU A 161 8.66 9.84 0.84
C GLU A 161 8.25 11.28 0.48
N TRP A 162 9.19 12.08 0.02
CA TRP A 162 9.01 13.50 -0.28
C TRP A 162 9.39 13.82 -1.73
N TRP A 163 8.57 14.62 -2.40
CA TRP A 163 8.87 15.22 -3.69
C TRP A 163 8.83 16.75 -3.59
N ASN A 164 9.81 17.42 -4.20
CA ASN A 164 9.82 18.87 -4.39
C ASN A 164 8.79 19.32 -5.45
N ARG A 165 8.40 18.41 -6.35
CA ARG A 165 7.30 18.57 -7.29
C ARG A 165 5.95 18.25 -6.64
N ASN A 166 4.87 18.78 -7.20
CA ASN A 166 3.53 18.29 -6.90
C ASN A 166 3.40 16.80 -7.30
N VAL A 167 2.98 15.96 -6.36
CA VAL A 167 2.93 14.50 -6.53
C VAL A 167 1.89 14.03 -7.55
N VAL A 168 0.81 14.79 -7.74
CA VAL A 168 -0.20 14.53 -8.78
C VAL A 168 0.38 14.81 -10.17
N ASP A 169 1.26 15.80 -10.31
CA ASP A 169 1.97 16.06 -11.57
C ASP A 169 3.05 15.00 -11.86
N VAL A 170 3.67 14.43 -10.82
CA VAL A 170 4.63 13.32 -10.94
C VAL A 170 3.94 12.05 -11.43
N GLU A 171 2.76 11.72 -10.89
CA GLU A 171 1.91 10.63 -11.36
C GLU A 171 1.43 10.86 -12.80
N ASN A 172 0.86 12.05 -13.09
CA ASN A 172 0.35 12.39 -14.41
C ASN A 172 1.43 12.34 -15.49
N ASP A 173 2.64 12.83 -15.22
CA ASP A 173 3.76 12.72 -16.17
C ASP A 173 4.12 11.27 -16.47
N ALA A 174 4.18 10.42 -15.43
CA ALA A 174 4.50 9.00 -15.56
C ALA A 174 3.45 8.25 -16.39
N VAL A 175 2.17 8.40 -16.02
CA VAL A 175 1.03 7.79 -16.71
C VAL A 175 0.96 8.26 -18.16
N LEU A 176 1.09 9.56 -18.43
CA LEU A 176 1.03 10.11 -19.80
C LEU A 176 2.21 9.66 -20.67
N ALA A 177 3.40 9.44 -20.09
CA ALA A 177 4.58 8.92 -20.79
C ALA A 177 4.61 7.39 -20.91
N GLY A 178 3.76 6.69 -20.16
CA GLY A 178 3.81 5.23 -20.02
C GLY A 178 5.10 4.75 -19.36
N GLN A 179 5.64 5.50 -18.40
CA GLN A 179 6.90 5.18 -17.70
C GLN A 179 6.67 5.09 -16.19
N LEU A 180 7.68 4.64 -15.44
CA LEU A 180 7.71 4.85 -14.00
C LEU A 180 7.85 6.36 -13.67
N PRO A 181 7.33 6.82 -12.53
CA PRO A 181 7.52 8.18 -12.05
C PRO A 181 8.98 8.45 -11.63
N ALA A 182 9.29 9.73 -11.44
CA ALA A 182 10.54 10.13 -10.80
C ALA A 182 10.59 9.65 -9.34
N GLN A 183 11.75 9.15 -8.91
CA GLN A 183 12.04 8.85 -7.50
C GLN A 183 11.82 10.09 -6.62
N SER A 184 11.60 9.85 -5.32
CA SER A 184 11.50 10.91 -4.31
C SER A 184 12.80 11.70 -4.15
N ASP A 185 12.70 12.98 -3.83
CA ASP A 185 13.83 13.84 -3.49
C ASP A 185 14.40 13.52 -2.08
N ALA A 186 13.60 12.91 -1.19
CA ALA A 186 14.04 12.44 0.14
C ALA A 186 13.09 11.41 0.77
N PHE A 187 13.61 10.60 1.70
CA PHE A 187 12.81 9.92 2.72
C PHE A 187 12.46 10.85 3.88
N THR A 188 11.47 10.48 4.69
CA THR A 188 11.02 11.24 5.86
C THR A 188 10.65 10.35 7.05
N VAL A 189 10.80 10.91 8.26
CA VAL A 189 10.25 10.38 9.52
C VAL A 189 9.34 11.45 10.12
N ASN A 190 8.06 11.13 10.32
CA ASN A 190 7.03 12.07 10.75
C ASN A 190 7.08 13.38 9.94
N GLY A 191 7.10 13.26 8.60
CA GLY A 191 7.12 14.37 7.65
C GLY A 191 8.46 15.11 7.49
N LYS A 192 9.46 14.86 8.36
CA LYS A 192 10.77 15.54 8.35
C LYS A 192 11.82 14.68 7.64
N THR A 193 12.65 15.29 6.80
CA THR A 193 13.77 14.59 6.13
C THR A 193 14.89 14.19 7.09
N GLY A 194 15.13 15.00 8.13
CA GLY A 194 16.25 14.81 9.04
C GLY A 194 17.52 15.56 8.63
N LEU A 195 18.44 15.67 9.60
CA LEU A 195 19.59 16.59 9.58
C LEU A 195 20.70 16.23 8.57
N LEU A 196 20.56 15.11 7.85
CA LEU A 196 21.50 14.69 6.81
C LEU A 196 21.15 15.26 5.41
N TYR A 197 19.93 15.78 5.23
CA TYR A 197 19.50 16.42 3.99
C TYR A 197 19.74 17.95 4.01
N PRO A 198 19.94 18.58 2.84
CA PRO A 198 20.19 20.02 2.75
C PRO A 198 19.00 20.85 3.28
N CYS A 199 19.33 21.95 3.97
CA CYS A 199 18.37 22.88 4.59
C CYS A 199 17.39 22.26 5.62
N ALA A 200 17.70 21.09 6.17
CA ALA A 200 16.96 20.51 7.30
C ALA A 200 17.26 21.27 8.60
N ASN A 201 16.53 22.36 8.83
CA ASN A 201 16.65 23.19 10.04
C ASN A 201 15.97 22.59 11.29
N ASP A 202 15.30 21.45 11.14
CA ASP A 202 14.45 20.80 12.15
C ASP A 202 14.35 19.30 11.85
N THR A 203 14.15 18.47 12.88
CA THR A 203 13.91 17.02 12.75
C THR A 203 13.00 16.48 13.85
N PHE A 204 12.25 15.43 13.53
CA PHE A 204 11.42 14.75 14.52
C PHE A 204 12.29 14.22 15.67
N THR A 205 11.93 14.59 16.90
CA THR A 205 12.66 14.19 18.12
C THR A 205 11.69 13.55 19.11
N ALA A 206 11.88 12.25 19.35
CA ALA A 206 11.18 11.51 20.39
C ALA A 206 11.98 11.65 21.71
N VAL A 207 11.47 12.47 22.63
CA VAL A 207 12.01 12.56 23.99
C VAL A 207 11.48 11.39 24.81
N VAL A 208 12.38 10.66 25.49
CA VAL A 208 12.08 9.43 26.23
C VAL A 208 12.72 9.43 27.62
N GLU A 209 12.11 8.77 28.59
CA GLU A 209 12.70 8.61 29.93
C GLU A 209 13.77 7.49 29.96
N PRO A 210 14.82 7.60 30.80
CA PRO A 210 15.78 6.51 31.01
C PRO A 210 15.17 5.31 31.74
N ASN A 211 15.53 4.09 31.33
CA ASN A 211 15.06 2.79 31.85
C ASN A 211 13.54 2.54 31.68
N ALA A 212 12.93 3.20 30.70
CA ALA A 212 11.54 3.02 30.29
C ALA A 212 11.40 2.02 29.13
N ARG A 213 10.18 1.49 28.95
CA ARG A 213 9.79 0.64 27.82
C ARG A 213 8.96 1.49 26.87
N VAL A 214 9.58 1.90 25.76
CA VAL A 214 8.95 2.75 24.75
C VAL A 214 8.42 1.87 23.62
N LEU A 215 7.12 1.95 23.33
CA LEU A 215 6.54 1.29 22.16
C LEU A 215 6.63 2.21 20.95
N LEU A 216 7.52 1.89 20.02
CA LEU A 216 7.56 2.53 18.70
C LEU A 216 6.48 1.90 17.81
N ARG A 217 5.56 2.73 17.34
CA ARG A 217 4.46 2.37 16.43
C ARG A 217 4.85 2.76 15.01
N VAL A 218 5.59 1.88 14.32
CA VAL A 218 6.20 2.17 13.03
C VAL A 218 5.23 1.88 11.89
N ILE A 219 5.06 2.81 10.97
CA ILE A 219 4.18 2.73 9.80
C ILE A 219 5.00 3.10 8.56
N ASN A 220 4.90 2.35 7.46
CA ASN A 220 5.45 2.80 6.17
C ASN A 220 4.32 3.32 5.26
N ALA A 221 4.17 4.65 5.24
CA ALA A 221 3.27 5.39 4.37
C ALA A 221 3.91 5.82 3.04
N GLY A 222 5.17 5.44 2.78
CA GLY A 222 5.88 5.68 1.53
C GLY A 222 5.17 5.08 0.32
N LEU A 223 5.39 5.66 -0.86
CA LEU A 223 4.74 5.25 -2.11
C LEU A 223 5.47 4.10 -2.81
N ASN A 224 6.80 4.07 -2.75
CA ASN A 224 7.59 3.17 -3.60
C ASN A 224 8.71 2.37 -2.89
N SER A 225 9.13 2.72 -1.68
CA SER A 225 10.29 2.06 -1.04
C SER A 225 9.92 1.15 0.13
N HIS A 226 10.41 -0.09 0.12
CA HIS A 226 10.65 -0.84 1.35
C HIS A 226 11.76 -0.16 2.14
N LEU A 227 11.68 -0.15 3.47
CA LEU A 227 12.61 0.61 4.32
C LEU A 227 13.26 -0.27 5.38
N PHE A 228 14.58 -0.11 5.55
CA PHE A 228 15.29 -0.47 6.76
C PHE A 228 15.15 0.64 7.80
N PHE A 229 14.79 0.28 9.04
CA PHE A 229 14.73 1.21 10.18
C PHE A 229 15.57 0.68 11.34
N LYS A 230 16.43 1.55 11.90
CA LYS A 230 17.29 1.26 13.07
C LYS A 230 17.29 2.44 14.04
N VAL A 231 17.54 2.17 15.32
CA VAL A 231 17.89 3.20 16.31
C VAL A 231 19.29 2.91 16.85
N ALA A 232 20.19 3.90 16.84
CA ALA A 232 21.56 3.71 17.30
C ALA A 232 21.62 3.19 18.74
N GLY A 233 22.37 2.12 18.98
CA GLY A 233 22.57 1.56 20.32
C GLY A 233 21.36 0.90 20.98
N HIS A 234 20.26 0.70 20.25
CA HIS A 234 19.01 0.14 20.78
C HIS A 234 18.53 -1.05 19.93
N ASN A 235 18.05 -2.09 20.60
CA ASN A 235 17.39 -3.23 19.97
C ASN A 235 15.87 -3.13 20.14
N PHE A 236 15.16 -3.81 19.25
CA PHE A 236 13.71 -3.94 19.21
C PHE A 236 13.27 -5.33 19.70
N THR A 237 12.13 -5.37 20.39
CA THR A 237 11.29 -6.56 20.50
C THR A 237 9.97 -6.28 19.77
N VAL A 238 9.76 -6.90 18.61
CA VAL A 238 8.49 -6.78 17.86
C VAL A 238 7.39 -7.55 18.59
N VAL A 239 6.26 -6.89 18.81
CA VAL A 239 5.11 -7.41 19.59
C VAL A 239 3.78 -7.40 18.82
N ALA A 240 3.66 -6.60 17.75
CA ALA A 240 2.55 -6.72 16.79
C ALA A 240 2.99 -6.24 15.39
N VAL A 241 2.26 -6.68 14.36
CA VAL A 241 2.32 -6.16 12.98
C VAL A 241 0.91 -6.09 12.41
N ASP A 242 0.61 -5.13 11.54
CA ASP A 242 -0.66 -5.03 10.81
C ASP A 242 -1.94 -5.16 11.69
N GLY A 243 -1.92 -4.60 12.90
CA GLY A 243 -3.02 -4.73 13.87
C GLY A 243 -3.22 -6.16 14.40
N SER A 244 -2.14 -6.95 14.55
CA SER A 244 -2.18 -8.34 15.04
C SER A 244 -0.93 -8.69 15.85
N TYR A 245 -1.13 -9.22 17.07
CA TYR A 245 -0.03 -9.55 17.99
C TYR A 245 0.87 -10.69 17.47
N THR A 246 2.17 -10.55 17.72
CA THR A 246 3.21 -11.53 17.34
C THR A 246 3.82 -12.21 18.54
N SER A 247 4.44 -13.38 18.34
CA SER A 247 5.49 -13.83 19.27
C SER A 247 6.66 -12.84 19.22
N ASN A 248 7.34 -12.60 20.35
CA ASN A 248 8.48 -11.69 20.44
C ASN A 248 9.59 -12.01 19.43
N LEU A 249 9.78 -11.16 18.41
CA LEU A 249 10.94 -11.20 17.52
C LEU A 249 11.95 -10.13 17.96
N ASN A 250 13.11 -10.55 18.45
CA ASN A 250 14.20 -9.65 18.82
C ASN A 250 15.10 -9.36 17.63
N THR A 251 15.33 -8.08 17.33
CA THR A 251 16.16 -7.62 16.21
C THR A 251 16.77 -6.25 16.51
N ASP A 252 17.86 -5.88 15.84
CA ASP A 252 18.41 -4.52 15.86
C ASP A 252 17.96 -3.69 14.62
N THR A 253 17.20 -4.31 13.72
CA THR A 253 16.78 -3.78 12.42
C THR A 253 15.33 -4.18 12.14
N LEU A 254 14.45 -3.19 11.92
CA LEU A 254 13.11 -3.42 11.38
C LEU A 254 13.15 -3.28 9.85
N VAL A 255 12.32 -4.07 9.16
CA VAL A 255 12.23 -4.05 7.69
C VAL A 255 10.76 -3.97 7.31
N ILE A 256 10.35 -2.86 6.70
CA ILE A 256 8.94 -2.48 6.60
C ILE A 256 8.58 -2.05 5.18
N ALA A 257 7.63 -2.75 4.57
CA ALA A 257 7.12 -2.43 3.24
C ALA A 257 5.99 -1.39 3.30
N PRO A 258 5.75 -0.60 2.24
CA PRO A 258 4.57 0.24 2.12
C PRO A 258 3.28 -0.51 2.49
N GLY A 259 2.42 0.12 3.28
CA GLY A 259 1.19 -0.48 3.82
C GLY A 259 1.37 -1.22 5.16
N GLN A 260 2.57 -1.70 5.48
CA GLN A 260 2.80 -2.47 6.71
C GLN A 260 2.95 -1.57 7.95
N THR A 261 2.60 -2.14 9.10
CA THR A 261 2.88 -1.56 10.42
C THR A 261 3.66 -2.53 11.31
N VAL A 262 4.47 -1.99 12.23
CA VAL A 262 5.27 -2.76 13.20
C VAL A 262 5.24 -2.06 14.56
N ASP A 263 4.69 -2.73 15.56
CA ASP A 263 4.76 -2.32 16.96
C ASP A 263 5.99 -2.98 17.62
N ALA A 264 6.95 -2.15 18.01
CA ALA A 264 8.24 -2.60 18.54
C ALA A 264 8.57 -1.93 19.89
N LEU A 265 8.78 -2.75 20.92
CA LEU A 265 9.27 -2.29 22.22
C LEU A 265 10.78 -1.99 22.13
N VAL A 266 11.17 -0.83 22.64
CA VAL A 266 12.56 -0.40 22.84
C VAL A 266 12.77 -0.16 24.34
N SER A 267 13.82 -0.75 24.90
CA SER A 267 14.24 -0.53 26.29
C SER A 267 15.28 0.60 26.33
N THR A 268 14.98 1.72 26.99
CA THR A 268 15.90 2.87 27.10
C THR A 268 16.96 2.66 28.20
N ALA A 269 17.66 1.53 28.14
CA ALA A 269 18.68 1.12 29.11
C ALA A 269 20.12 1.49 28.67
N ALA A 270 20.28 2.27 27.60
CA ALA A 270 21.58 2.82 27.22
C ALA A 270 21.97 4.00 28.12
N ALA A 271 23.20 4.51 27.96
CA ALA A 271 23.62 5.74 28.64
C ALA A 271 22.73 6.92 28.18
N PRO A 272 22.27 7.80 29.09
CA PRO A 272 21.48 8.97 28.70
C PRO A 272 22.20 9.83 27.65
N GLY A 273 21.56 9.98 26.50
CA GLY A 273 22.14 10.61 25.32
C GLY A 273 21.13 10.83 24.19
N SER A 274 21.64 11.26 23.04
CA SER A 274 20.88 11.40 21.80
C SER A 274 21.32 10.34 20.79
N TYR A 275 20.35 9.71 20.13
CA TYR A 275 20.56 8.58 19.23
C TYR A 275 19.76 8.78 17.95
N TYR A 276 20.38 8.62 16.78
CA TYR A 276 19.64 8.67 15.52
C TYR A 276 18.77 7.43 15.36
N MET A 277 17.49 7.68 15.07
CA MET A 277 16.61 6.78 14.35
C MET A 277 16.88 7.01 12.86
N ALA A 278 17.28 5.98 12.12
CA ALA A 278 17.75 6.10 10.74
C ALA A 278 16.93 5.21 9.79
N VAL A 279 16.67 5.75 8.59
CA VAL A 279 15.83 5.15 7.54
C VAL A 279 16.58 5.14 6.22
N MET A 280 16.63 4.00 5.56
CA MET A 280 17.26 3.80 4.24
C MET A 280 16.40 2.83 3.41
N ALA A 281 16.39 2.98 2.08
CA ALA A 281 15.74 2.02 1.19
C ALA A 281 16.31 0.60 1.34
N HIS A 282 15.43 -0.40 1.41
CA HIS A 282 15.74 -1.75 1.00
C HIS A 282 15.30 -1.91 -0.45
N ASP A 283 16.25 -2.07 -1.37
CA ASP A 283 15.99 -2.20 -2.79
C ASP A 283 16.49 -3.55 -3.32
N THR A 284 15.68 -4.19 -4.17
CA THR A 284 15.96 -5.47 -4.82
C THR A 284 15.93 -5.37 -6.34
N MET A 285 15.61 -4.18 -6.90
CA MET A 285 15.57 -3.95 -8.34
C MET A 285 16.93 -4.20 -8.98
N SER A 286 16.92 -4.85 -10.14
CA SER A 286 18.13 -5.02 -10.94
C SER A 286 18.55 -3.68 -11.59
N PRO A 287 19.74 -3.13 -11.30
CA PRO A 287 20.23 -1.88 -11.88
C PRO A 287 20.58 -2.00 -13.38
N LEU A 288 20.36 -3.18 -13.99
CA LEU A 288 20.45 -3.38 -15.44
C LEU A 288 19.24 -2.81 -16.20
N THR A 289 18.17 -2.42 -15.51
CA THR A 289 16.90 -2.00 -16.13
C THR A 289 16.31 -0.68 -15.62
N PHE A 290 16.75 -0.18 -14.46
CA PHE A 290 16.15 1.01 -13.82
C PHE A 290 17.23 1.96 -13.27
N ALA A 291 16.79 3.12 -12.76
CA ALA A 291 17.67 4.07 -12.08
C ALA A 291 18.36 3.44 -10.86
N ALA A 292 19.46 4.02 -10.42
CA ALA A 292 20.15 3.56 -9.21
C ALA A 292 19.23 3.67 -7.97
N SER A 293 19.37 2.73 -7.04
CA SER A 293 18.72 2.74 -5.74
C SER A 293 18.99 4.05 -4.99
N ASP A 294 18.00 4.63 -4.32
CA ASP A 294 18.26 5.73 -3.40
C ASP A 294 19.00 5.22 -2.15
N THR A 295 20.28 5.61 -2.02
CA THR A 295 21.13 5.30 -0.86
C THR A 295 21.21 6.44 0.14
N SER A 296 20.35 7.46 0.02
CA SER A 296 20.23 8.52 1.03
C SER A 296 19.65 7.98 2.35
N THR A 297 19.66 8.79 3.41
CA THR A 297 19.26 8.32 4.75
C THR A 297 18.53 9.42 5.50
N ALA A 298 17.24 9.20 5.76
CA ALA A 298 16.46 10.07 6.63
C ALA A 298 16.73 9.78 8.10
N THR A 299 16.67 10.83 8.92
CA THR A 299 17.04 10.76 10.34
C THR A 299 16.09 11.51 11.26
N ALA A 300 15.69 10.84 12.33
CA ALA A 300 15.03 11.42 13.50
C ALA A 300 15.87 11.14 14.75
N ILE A 301 15.55 11.77 15.87
CA ILE A 301 16.33 11.63 17.11
C ILE A 301 15.48 10.96 18.19
N LEU A 302 16.01 9.93 18.83
CA LEU A 302 15.57 9.46 20.14
C LEU A 302 16.49 10.11 21.19
N GLN A 303 15.93 10.94 22.07
CA GLN A 303 16.67 11.74 23.05
C GLN A 303 16.22 11.40 24.46
N TYR A 304 17.16 11.01 25.32
CA TYR A 304 16.88 10.76 26.72
C TYR A 304 16.62 12.08 27.45
N ASN A 305 15.59 12.13 28.30
CA ASN A 305 15.28 13.32 29.11
C ASN A 305 16.50 13.72 29.98
N GLY A 306 16.69 15.02 30.18
CA GLY A 306 17.87 15.60 30.82
C GLY A 306 19.13 15.69 29.94
N THR A 307 19.14 15.10 28.73
CA THR A 307 20.27 15.23 27.80
C THR A 307 20.30 16.62 27.13
N SER A 308 21.48 17.24 27.04
CA SER A 308 21.64 18.49 26.27
C SER A 308 21.34 18.27 24.79
N ALA A 309 20.43 19.08 24.24
CA ALA A 309 20.08 19.07 22.82
C ALA A 309 21.24 19.44 21.86
N THR A 310 22.39 19.88 22.40
CA THR A 310 23.62 20.14 21.63
C THR A 310 24.51 18.91 21.44
N ALA A 311 24.19 17.76 22.05
CA ALA A 311 24.96 16.53 21.89
C ALA A 311 24.69 15.90 20.51
N THR A 312 25.74 15.74 19.69
CA THR A 312 25.65 15.07 18.38
C THR A 312 25.09 13.64 18.53
N PRO A 313 23.95 13.30 17.90
CA PRO A 313 23.37 11.97 18.06
C PRO A 313 24.26 10.88 17.46
N ALA A 314 24.33 9.72 18.12
CA ALA A 314 25.03 8.56 17.58
C ALA A 314 24.29 7.99 16.36
N MET A 315 25.02 7.60 15.30
CA MET A 315 24.45 7.02 14.08
C MET A 315 24.54 5.49 14.11
N PRO A 316 23.50 4.72 13.68
CA PRO A 316 23.61 3.27 13.54
C PRO A 316 24.38 2.90 12.27
N THR A 317 25.01 1.73 12.27
CA THR A 317 25.46 1.08 11.02
C THR A 317 24.24 0.52 10.28
N MET A 318 23.90 1.07 9.12
CA MET A 318 22.82 0.54 8.28
C MET A 318 23.29 -0.69 7.46
N PRO A 319 22.36 -1.60 7.08
CA PRO A 319 22.64 -2.61 6.06
C PRO A 319 22.96 -1.97 4.70
N SER A 320 23.43 -2.77 3.74
CA SER A 320 23.37 -2.38 2.33
C SER A 320 21.90 -2.32 1.89
N SER A 321 21.53 -1.38 1.02
CA SER A 321 20.16 -1.32 0.47
C SER A 321 19.75 -2.65 -0.18
N SER A 322 20.70 -3.33 -0.81
CA SER A 322 20.53 -4.65 -1.44
C SER A 322 20.55 -5.86 -0.48
N ASP A 323 20.62 -5.67 0.84
CA ASP A 323 20.71 -6.75 1.83
C ASP A 323 19.39 -7.52 2.02
N SER A 324 19.11 -8.36 1.04
CA SER A 324 17.99 -9.29 1.03
C SER A 324 18.11 -10.38 2.10
N ALA A 325 19.28 -10.58 2.72
CA ALA A 325 19.44 -11.56 3.80
C ALA A 325 18.87 -11.01 5.11
N THR A 326 19.23 -9.78 5.49
CA THR A 326 18.63 -9.07 6.63
C THR A 326 17.13 -8.85 6.43
N ALA A 327 16.70 -8.49 5.21
CA ALA A 327 15.28 -8.34 4.88
C ALA A 327 14.47 -9.63 5.06
N ASN A 328 14.91 -10.74 4.46
CA ASN A 328 14.22 -12.02 4.58
C ASN A 328 14.29 -12.59 6.00
N ALA A 329 15.37 -12.37 6.75
CA ALA A 329 15.46 -12.78 8.16
C ALA A 329 14.38 -12.12 9.02
N PHE A 330 14.06 -10.84 8.78
CA PHE A 330 12.96 -10.15 9.43
C PHE A 330 11.60 -10.69 8.97
N TYR A 331 11.29 -10.63 7.66
CA TYR A 331 9.98 -11.02 7.14
C TYR A 331 9.63 -12.49 7.41
N PHE A 332 10.61 -13.41 7.36
CA PHE A 332 10.41 -14.84 7.58
C PHE A 332 10.49 -15.24 9.06
N GLY A 333 11.00 -14.36 9.93
CA GLY A 333 11.07 -14.57 11.39
C GLY A 333 9.75 -14.35 12.13
N LEU A 334 8.82 -13.57 11.56
CA LEU A 334 7.54 -13.23 12.19
C LEU A 334 6.61 -14.46 12.40
N ARG A 335 5.99 -14.56 13.58
CA ARG A 335 4.96 -15.55 13.93
C ARG A 335 3.82 -14.86 14.68
N GLY A 336 2.61 -15.36 14.55
CA GLY A 336 1.46 -14.89 15.34
C GLY A 336 1.63 -15.21 16.83
N LEU A 337 0.96 -14.45 17.69
CA LEU A 337 0.93 -14.77 19.11
C LEU A 337 0.03 -16.00 19.35
N ALA A 338 0.63 -17.08 19.86
CA ALA A 338 -0.06 -18.36 20.01
C ALA A 338 -1.24 -18.28 21.00
N GLY A 339 -2.42 -18.74 20.56
CA GLY A 339 -3.62 -18.82 21.39
C GLY A 339 -4.43 -17.52 21.55
N THR A 340 -4.01 -16.39 20.95
CA THR A 340 -4.75 -15.11 21.03
C THR A 340 -5.52 -14.73 19.76
N GLY A 341 -5.47 -15.57 18.72
CA GLY A 341 -6.19 -15.37 17.45
C GLY A 341 -7.04 -16.59 17.06
N PRO A 342 -7.90 -16.45 16.03
CA PRO A 342 -8.65 -17.59 15.49
C PRO A 342 -7.70 -18.65 14.90
N ALA A 343 -8.13 -19.91 14.93
CA ALA A 343 -7.39 -20.99 14.30
C ALA A 343 -7.37 -20.83 12.76
N VAL A 344 -6.33 -21.33 12.10
CA VAL A 344 -6.19 -21.27 10.64
C VAL A 344 -7.38 -21.99 9.98
N PRO A 345 -8.14 -21.34 9.09
CA PRO A 345 -9.37 -21.90 8.55
C PRO A 345 -9.09 -23.11 7.65
N ALA A 346 -9.95 -24.14 7.76
CA ALA A 346 -9.90 -25.36 6.97
C ALA A 346 -11.30 -26.01 6.94
N PRO A 347 -11.67 -26.80 5.90
CA PRO A 347 -10.92 -27.06 4.66
C PRO A 347 -10.77 -25.80 3.80
N VAL A 348 -10.03 -25.89 2.68
CA VAL A 348 -9.95 -24.83 1.67
C VAL A 348 -11.04 -25.06 0.63
N ASP A 349 -11.84 -24.03 0.35
CA ASP A 349 -12.93 -24.07 -0.64
C ASP A 349 -12.47 -23.52 -2.01
N VAL A 350 -11.56 -22.54 -1.99
CA VAL A 350 -11.02 -21.87 -3.18
C VAL A 350 -9.50 -21.84 -3.08
N SER A 351 -8.82 -22.39 -4.09
CA SER A 351 -7.36 -22.35 -4.22
C SER A 351 -6.99 -21.54 -5.46
N MET A 352 -6.07 -20.60 -5.34
CA MET A 352 -5.56 -19.77 -6.43
C MET A 352 -4.03 -19.74 -6.44
N THR A 353 -3.44 -19.65 -7.63
CA THR A 353 -2.08 -19.12 -7.80
C THR A 353 -2.20 -17.75 -8.43
N ILE A 354 -1.58 -16.72 -7.86
CA ILE A 354 -1.52 -15.37 -8.42
C ILE A 354 -0.06 -15.05 -8.74
N GLU A 355 0.27 -15.04 -10.04
CA GLU A 355 1.55 -14.55 -10.53
C GLU A 355 1.52 -13.02 -10.65
N LEU A 356 2.54 -12.38 -10.09
CA LEU A 356 2.76 -10.94 -10.12
C LEU A 356 3.67 -10.61 -11.30
N GLY A 357 3.14 -10.04 -12.38
CA GLY A 357 3.89 -9.73 -13.59
C GLY A 357 4.14 -8.24 -13.77
N LEU A 358 5.40 -7.84 -13.92
CA LEU A 358 5.78 -6.57 -14.55
C LEU A 358 6.07 -6.79 -16.03
N GLY A 359 5.83 -5.78 -16.87
CA GLY A 359 6.01 -5.90 -18.31
C GLY A 359 5.65 -4.62 -19.09
N GLN A 360 5.17 -4.80 -20.32
CA GLN A 360 4.80 -3.70 -21.21
C GLN A 360 3.51 -4.00 -21.98
N LEU A 361 2.77 -2.94 -22.29
CA LEU A 361 1.61 -2.92 -23.18
C LEU A 361 1.85 -1.90 -24.30
N PRO A 362 1.11 -1.96 -25.41
CA PRO A 362 1.00 -0.82 -26.33
C PRO A 362 0.51 0.43 -25.57
N CYS A 363 0.97 1.63 -25.97
CA CYS A 363 0.46 2.88 -25.39
C CYS A 363 -1.07 2.97 -25.52
N ASP A 364 -1.76 3.25 -24.42
CA ASP A 364 -3.19 3.58 -24.44
C ASP A 364 -3.40 4.97 -25.09
N PRO A 365 -4.50 5.21 -25.84
CA PRO A 365 -4.76 6.51 -26.48
C PRO A 365 -4.79 7.73 -25.54
N SER A 366 -4.99 7.53 -24.23
CA SER A 366 -4.90 8.59 -23.21
C SER A 366 -3.44 8.99 -22.89
N GLN A 367 -2.45 8.13 -23.17
CA GLN A 367 -1.04 8.33 -22.85
C GLN A 367 -0.34 9.20 -23.91
N THR A 368 -0.73 10.47 -23.98
CA THR A 368 -0.33 11.43 -25.03
C THR A 368 1.18 11.75 -25.13
N LYS A 369 2.01 11.29 -24.18
CA LYS A 369 3.48 11.42 -24.21
C LYS A 369 4.20 10.08 -24.46
N CYS A 370 3.46 8.96 -24.53
CA CYS A 370 3.99 7.61 -24.68
C CYS A 370 4.41 7.33 -26.13
N ASN A 371 5.43 6.49 -26.33
CA ASN A 371 5.99 6.16 -27.63
C ASN A 371 6.07 4.64 -27.84
N GLY A 372 5.13 4.07 -28.59
CA GLY A 372 5.04 2.63 -28.89
C GLY A 372 4.48 1.80 -27.73
N THR A 373 5.19 1.74 -26.60
CA THR A 373 4.87 0.89 -25.44
C THR A 373 4.92 1.63 -24.12
N ALA A 374 3.95 1.35 -23.25
CA ALA A 374 3.93 1.77 -21.85
C ALA A 374 4.39 0.64 -20.92
N ALA A 375 5.00 1.00 -19.79
CA ALA A 375 5.18 0.12 -18.64
C ALA A 375 3.80 -0.37 -18.14
N ALA A 376 3.72 -1.65 -17.82
CA ALA A 376 2.48 -2.31 -17.41
C ALA A 376 2.76 -3.32 -16.31
N ALA A 377 1.71 -3.65 -15.56
CA ALA A 377 1.73 -4.71 -14.57
C ALA A 377 0.41 -5.47 -14.56
N ALA A 378 0.44 -6.71 -14.06
CA ALA A 378 -0.68 -7.64 -14.12
C ALA A 378 -0.66 -8.66 -12.98
N MET A 379 -1.84 -9.09 -12.54
CA MET A 379 -2.03 -10.30 -11.74
C MET A 379 -2.61 -11.40 -12.64
N ASN A 380 -1.96 -12.57 -12.70
CA ASN A 380 -2.32 -13.65 -13.64
C ASN A 380 -2.52 -13.18 -15.09
N GLY A 381 -1.62 -12.33 -15.59
CA GLY A 381 -1.69 -11.77 -16.94
C GLY A 381 -2.84 -10.78 -17.19
N VAL A 382 -3.68 -10.49 -16.19
CA VAL A 382 -4.70 -9.43 -16.26
C VAL A 382 -4.10 -8.13 -15.74
N SER A 383 -3.90 -7.16 -16.63
CA SER A 383 -3.55 -5.79 -16.26
C SER A 383 -4.82 -5.04 -15.89
N PHE A 384 -5.00 -4.81 -14.58
CA PHE A 384 -6.23 -4.24 -14.06
C PHE A 384 -6.42 -2.78 -14.48
N ARG A 385 -7.67 -2.39 -14.66
CA ARG A 385 -8.09 -1.00 -14.82
C ARG A 385 -9.28 -0.74 -13.91
N LEU A 386 -9.25 0.40 -13.21
CA LEU A 386 -10.43 0.93 -12.54
C LEU A 386 -11.54 1.18 -13.59
N PRO A 387 -12.83 1.09 -13.19
CA PRO A 387 -13.93 1.36 -14.10
C PRO A 387 -13.97 2.82 -14.57
N GLY A 388 -14.83 3.10 -15.54
CA GLY A 388 -15.08 4.46 -16.01
C GLY A 388 -15.72 5.39 -14.95
N PRO A 389 -15.80 6.69 -15.24
CA PRO A 389 -16.29 7.72 -14.31
C PRO A 389 -17.80 7.71 -14.08
N GLU A 390 -18.51 6.64 -14.44
CA GLU A 390 -19.97 6.50 -14.28
C GLU A 390 -20.35 5.91 -12.91
N ALA A 391 -19.57 4.94 -12.41
CA ALA A 391 -19.84 4.29 -11.13
C ALA A 391 -18.61 3.57 -10.55
N SER A 392 -18.55 3.49 -9.22
CA SER A 392 -17.65 2.56 -8.53
C SER A 392 -18.04 1.10 -8.76
N LEU A 393 -17.13 0.14 -8.58
CA LEU A 393 -17.43 -1.30 -8.72
C LEU A 393 -18.53 -1.77 -7.78
N LEU A 394 -18.49 -1.32 -6.52
CA LEU A 394 -19.54 -1.60 -5.53
C LEU A 394 -20.86 -0.91 -5.90
N GLY A 395 -20.80 0.33 -6.40
CA GLY A 395 -21.95 1.05 -6.97
C GLY A 395 -22.59 0.32 -8.16
N ALA A 396 -21.78 -0.16 -9.10
CA ALA A 396 -22.24 -0.93 -10.24
C ALA A 396 -22.88 -2.25 -9.82
N HIS A 397 -22.29 -2.95 -8.84
CA HIS A 397 -22.88 -4.17 -8.28
C HIS A 397 -24.28 -3.94 -7.70
N VAL A 398 -24.44 -2.97 -6.78
CA VAL A 398 -25.72 -2.80 -6.07
C VAL A 398 -26.80 -2.06 -6.86
N ASN A 399 -26.43 -1.32 -7.91
CA ASN A 399 -27.38 -0.75 -8.88
C ASN A 399 -27.63 -1.66 -10.10
N GLY A 400 -27.00 -2.84 -10.16
CA GLY A 400 -27.17 -3.81 -11.25
C GLY A 400 -26.65 -3.35 -12.61
N LEU A 401 -25.62 -2.50 -12.64
CA LEU A 401 -25.09 -1.90 -13.87
C LEU A 401 -24.27 -2.92 -14.68
N SER A 402 -24.73 -3.24 -15.89
CA SER A 402 -24.03 -4.14 -16.82
C SER A 402 -22.83 -3.48 -17.50
N GLY A 403 -21.74 -4.23 -17.68
CA GLY A 403 -20.60 -3.81 -18.52
C GLY A 403 -19.48 -3.05 -17.79
N VAL A 404 -19.64 -2.76 -16.49
CA VAL A 404 -18.63 -2.05 -15.68
C VAL A 404 -17.47 -2.98 -15.26
N PHE A 405 -17.76 -4.26 -15.02
CA PHE A 405 -16.75 -5.28 -14.69
C PHE A 405 -17.19 -6.68 -15.11
N THR A 406 -16.28 -7.65 -15.02
CA THR A 406 -16.53 -9.09 -15.28
C THR A 406 -16.04 -9.96 -14.13
N THR A 407 -16.74 -11.06 -13.81
CA THR A 407 -16.51 -11.90 -12.62
C THR A 407 -15.60 -13.11 -12.88
N ASP A 408 -14.79 -13.05 -13.92
CA ASP A 408 -13.98 -14.13 -14.48
C ASP A 408 -12.47 -13.90 -14.31
N PHE A 409 -12.05 -13.29 -13.19
CA PHE A 409 -10.63 -13.25 -12.85
C PHE A 409 -10.06 -14.68 -12.69
N PRO A 410 -8.93 -15.03 -13.33
CA PRO A 410 -8.44 -16.41 -13.41
C PRO A 410 -7.74 -16.87 -12.12
N ASP A 411 -7.96 -18.14 -11.75
CA ASP A 411 -7.39 -18.78 -10.55
C ASP A 411 -5.94 -19.25 -10.69
N GLY A 412 -5.31 -19.02 -11.86
CA GLY A 412 -3.93 -19.34 -12.14
C GLY A 412 -3.37 -18.47 -13.27
N PRO A 413 -2.04 -18.37 -13.42
CA PRO A 413 -1.41 -17.65 -14.51
C PRO A 413 -1.75 -18.29 -15.88
N PRO A 414 -1.78 -17.48 -16.96
CA PRO A 414 -2.01 -17.99 -18.30
C PRO A 414 -0.80 -18.78 -18.82
N PRO A 415 -0.93 -19.56 -19.91
CA PRO A 415 0.20 -20.24 -20.53
C PRO A 415 1.35 -19.27 -20.88
N SER A 416 2.59 -19.68 -20.61
CA SER A 416 3.79 -18.87 -20.87
C SER A 416 3.81 -18.32 -22.30
N GLY A 417 4.04 -17.01 -22.44
CA GLY A 417 4.00 -16.30 -23.73
C GLY A 417 2.62 -15.77 -24.13
N THR A 418 1.57 -15.98 -23.32
CA THR A 418 0.30 -15.27 -23.49
C THR A 418 0.50 -13.78 -23.20
N ALA A 419 0.02 -12.91 -24.09
CA ALA A 419 0.09 -11.46 -23.90
C ALA A 419 -0.82 -11.00 -22.75
N MET A 420 -0.40 -9.94 -22.04
CA MET A 420 -1.22 -9.34 -20.97
C MET A 420 -2.56 -8.82 -21.53
N ALA A 421 -3.65 -9.16 -20.85
CA ALA A 421 -4.99 -8.68 -21.16
C ALA A 421 -5.36 -7.49 -20.26
N VAL A 422 -5.80 -6.38 -20.85
CA VAL A 422 -6.27 -5.21 -20.10
C VAL A 422 -7.74 -5.41 -19.73
N GLY A 423 -8.12 -5.17 -18.47
CA GLY A 423 -9.54 -5.10 -18.12
C GLY A 423 -9.89 -5.13 -16.62
N THR A 424 -11.15 -4.82 -16.35
CA THR A 424 -11.72 -4.76 -15.00
C THR A 424 -12.34 -6.12 -14.62
N LYS A 425 -11.49 -7.04 -14.17
CA LYS A 425 -11.88 -8.39 -13.72
C LYS A 425 -11.90 -8.48 -12.20
N VAL A 426 -12.93 -9.10 -11.66
CA VAL A 426 -13.09 -9.37 -10.22
C VAL A 426 -13.16 -10.88 -9.99
N LYS A 427 -12.57 -11.37 -8.89
CA LYS A 427 -12.73 -12.76 -8.45
C LYS A 427 -13.97 -12.83 -7.58
N LYS A 428 -15.02 -13.52 -8.05
CA LYS A 428 -16.20 -13.76 -7.23
C LYS A 428 -15.96 -14.90 -6.23
N LEU A 429 -16.38 -14.68 -4.99
CA LEU A 429 -16.27 -15.60 -3.86
C LEU A 429 -17.63 -15.78 -3.19
N ALA A 430 -17.95 -17.02 -2.79
CA ALA A 430 -19.12 -17.30 -1.98
C ALA A 430 -18.90 -16.83 -0.53
N TYR A 431 -19.96 -16.38 0.14
CA TYR A 431 -19.90 -15.96 1.54
C TYR A 431 -19.33 -17.08 2.43
N ASN A 432 -18.37 -16.71 3.28
CA ASN A 432 -17.66 -17.58 4.21
C ASN A 432 -16.85 -18.72 3.56
N SER A 433 -16.51 -18.62 2.27
CA SER A 433 -15.55 -19.55 1.64
C SER A 433 -14.13 -19.33 2.17
N VAL A 434 -13.39 -20.42 2.42
CA VAL A 434 -11.98 -20.38 2.79
C VAL A 434 -11.13 -20.31 1.52
N VAL A 435 -10.34 -19.25 1.41
CA VAL A 435 -9.53 -18.94 0.23
C VAL A 435 -8.05 -19.08 0.56
N GLU A 436 -7.33 -19.88 -0.24
CA GLU A 436 -5.88 -20.02 -0.21
C GLU A 436 -5.27 -19.47 -1.51
N ILE A 437 -4.22 -18.65 -1.38
CA ILE A 437 -3.54 -18.00 -2.50
C ILE A 437 -2.04 -18.26 -2.41
N VAL A 438 -1.49 -18.86 -3.46
CA VAL A 438 -0.04 -18.88 -3.73
C VAL A 438 0.30 -17.62 -4.52
N LEU A 439 0.91 -16.63 -3.88
CA LEU A 439 1.50 -15.47 -4.54
C LEU A 439 2.88 -15.86 -5.09
N GLN A 440 3.06 -15.81 -6.41
CA GLN A 440 4.35 -16.01 -7.07
C GLN A 440 4.84 -14.67 -7.62
N ASN A 441 6.04 -14.28 -7.22
CA ASN A 441 6.81 -13.20 -7.81
C ASN A 441 7.91 -13.86 -8.67
N PRO A 442 7.84 -13.84 -10.01
CA PRO A 442 8.77 -14.57 -10.87
C PRO A 442 10.13 -13.88 -10.94
N SER A 443 11.22 -14.65 -11.10
CA SER A 443 12.58 -14.11 -11.32
C SER A 443 12.79 -13.52 -12.73
N ALA A 444 11.73 -13.00 -13.35
CA ALA A 444 11.82 -12.22 -14.59
C ALA A 444 12.41 -10.84 -14.29
N VAL A 445 12.96 -10.16 -15.30
CA VAL A 445 13.55 -8.81 -15.14
C VAL A 445 12.57 -7.76 -15.69
N PRO A 446 12.21 -6.71 -14.92
CA PRO A 446 12.62 -6.42 -13.54
C PRO A 446 12.11 -7.43 -12.51
N THR A 447 13.01 -7.78 -11.58
CA THR A 447 12.71 -8.50 -10.35
C THR A 447 12.68 -7.47 -9.22
N GLU A 448 11.64 -7.47 -8.39
CA GLU A 448 11.43 -6.48 -7.33
C GLU A 448 10.53 -7.06 -6.24
N ASN A 449 10.71 -6.66 -4.98
CA ASN A 449 9.78 -6.99 -3.90
C ASN A 449 8.40 -6.34 -4.15
N HIS A 450 7.32 -7.06 -3.85
CA HIS A 450 5.96 -6.53 -4.01
C HIS A 450 5.14 -6.69 -2.71
N PRO A 451 4.82 -5.59 -2.00
CA PRO A 451 3.87 -5.59 -0.89
C PRO A 451 2.46 -5.74 -1.43
N ILE A 452 1.85 -6.91 -1.30
CA ILE A 452 0.47 -7.15 -1.72
C ILE A 452 -0.45 -6.95 -0.52
N HIS A 453 -1.36 -5.97 -0.64
CA HIS A 453 -2.35 -5.61 0.37
C HIS A 453 -3.73 -6.21 0.03
N LEU A 454 -4.50 -6.60 1.05
CA LEU A 454 -5.91 -6.98 0.95
C LEU A 454 -6.78 -6.07 1.83
N HIS A 455 -7.74 -5.38 1.21
CA HIS A 455 -8.74 -4.60 1.94
C HIS A 455 -9.73 -5.50 2.70
N GLY A 456 -10.28 -5.00 3.80
CA GLY A 456 -11.40 -5.64 4.52
C GLY A 456 -11.07 -6.93 5.30
N PHE A 457 -9.86 -7.46 5.20
CA PHE A 457 -9.43 -8.72 5.84
C PHE A 457 -7.97 -8.67 6.29
N ASN A 458 -7.65 -9.34 7.40
CA ASN A 458 -6.32 -9.92 7.59
C ASN A 458 -6.30 -11.37 7.06
N PHE A 459 -5.16 -11.80 6.53
CA PHE A 459 -4.88 -13.16 6.08
C PHE A 459 -3.73 -13.78 6.89
N PHE A 460 -3.72 -15.09 7.03
CA PHE A 460 -2.62 -15.85 7.64
C PHE A 460 -1.52 -16.10 6.61
N VAL A 461 -0.26 -15.79 6.94
CA VAL A 461 0.91 -16.16 6.13
C VAL A 461 1.38 -17.56 6.55
N LEU A 462 1.05 -18.57 5.74
CA LEU A 462 1.27 -19.98 6.07
C LEU A 462 2.68 -20.46 5.75
N ALA A 463 3.24 -19.98 4.64
CA ALA A 463 4.61 -20.27 4.21
C ALA A 463 5.08 -19.17 3.24
N GLN A 464 6.39 -19.00 3.11
CA GLN A 464 7.00 -18.03 2.18
C GLN A 464 8.45 -18.45 1.91
N GLY A 465 9.02 -17.99 0.79
CA GLY A 465 10.38 -18.31 0.40
C GLY A 465 10.86 -17.61 -0.86
N VAL A 466 12.05 -18.00 -1.32
CA VAL A 466 12.69 -17.50 -2.55
C VAL A 466 12.70 -18.57 -3.64
N GLY A 467 12.82 -18.16 -4.90
CA GLY A 467 12.70 -19.02 -6.08
C GLY A 467 11.26 -19.19 -6.56
N ALA A 468 11.05 -20.15 -7.46
CA ALA A 468 9.70 -20.58 -7.83
C ALA A 468 9.06 -21.40 -6.69
N PHE A 469 7.75 -21.27 -6.51
CA PHE A 469 6.98 -22.08 -5.57
C PHE A 469 7.12 -23.58 -5.91
N PRO A 470 7.58 -24.45 -4.99
CA PRO A 470 7.92 -25.84 -5.30
C PRO A 470 6.69 -26.77 -5.39
N GLY A 471 5.48 -26.23 -5.54
CA GLY A 471 4.22 -26.98 -5.66
C GLY A 471 3.70 -27.57 -4.34
N THR A 472 4.56 -27.92 -3.39
CA THR A 472 4.18 -28.39 -2.06
C THR A 472 5.22 -27.98 -1.03
N VAL A 473 4.76 -27.43 0.09
CA VAL A 473 5.59 -26.99 1.23
C VAL A 473 4.90 -27.33 2.55
N ALA A 474 5.66 -27.39 3.64
CA ALA A 474 5.07 -27.46 4.98
C ALA A 474 4.49 -26.09 5.35
N TYR A 475 3.19 -26.04 5.65
CA TYR A 475 2.53 -24.84 6.17
C TYR A 475 2.71 -24.74 7.69
N ASN A 476 2.96 -23.52 8.16
CA ASN A 476 2.70 -23.18 9.55
C ASN A 476 1.18 -23.08 9.76
N LEU A 477 0.63 -24.05 10.51
CA LEU A 477 -0.78 -24.09 10.90
C LEU A 477 -0.97 -23.91 12.42
N VAL A 478 0.10 -23.54 13.15
CA VAL A 478 0.12 -23.42 14.61
C VAL A 478 0.16 -21.96 15.04
N ASP A 479 1.13 -21.19 14.51
CA ASP A 479 1.34 -19.77 14.81
C ASP A 479 1.69 -18.92 13.56
N PRO A 480 1.02 -19.09 12.39
CA PRO A 480 1.23 -18.20 11.26
C PRO A 480 0.85 -16.76 11.62
N VAL A 481 1.64 -15.79 11.16
CA VAL A 481 1.36 -14.38 11.40
C VAL A 481 0.16 -13.93 10.57
N ALA A 482 -0.77 -13.21 11.20
CA ALA A 482 -1.85 -12.51 10.51
C ALA A 482 -1.32 -11.16 9.99
N ARG A 483 -1.65 -10.82 8.75
CA ARG A 483 -1.21 -9.60 8.04
C ARG A 483 -2.35 -9.02 7.23
N ASN A 484 -2.32 -7.72 6.96
CA ASN A 484 -3.06 -7.13 5.84
C ASN A 484 -2.18 -6.91 4.60
N THR A 485 -0.84 -6.88 4.76
CA THR A 485 0.09 -6.60 3.66
C THR A 485 1.31 -7.52 3.69
N ILE A 486 1.52 -8.33 2.65
CA ILE A 486 2.63 -9.28 2.54
C ILE A 486 3.67 -8.80 1.53
N ALA A 487 4.92 -8.63 1.99
CA ALA A 487 6.07 -8.36 1.13
C ALA A 487 6.48 -9.67 0.42
N VAL A 488 5.99 -9.90 -0.80
CA VAL A 488 6.37 -11.06 -1.62
C VAL A 488 7.76 -10.78 -2.21
N PRO A 489 8.80 -11.56 -1.86
CA PRO A 489 10.17 -11.26 -2.28
C PRO A 489 10.33 -11.28 -3.80
N GLY A 490 11.19 -10.41 -4.34
CA GLY A 490 11.56 -10.43 -5.75
C GLY A 490 12.08 -11.80 -6.18
N GLY A 491 11.42 -12.45 -7.14
CA GLY A 491 11.78 -13.82 -7.53
C GLY A 491 11.50 -14.88 -6.45
N GLY A 492 10.55 -14.63 -5.55
CA GLY A 492 10.11 -15.52 -4.47
C GLY A 492 8.60 -15.74 -4.43
N TRP A 493 8.08 -16.25 -3.32
CA TRP A 493 6.67 -16.62 -3.17
C TRP A 493 6.18 -16.52 -1.73
N ALA A 494 4.85 -16.42 -1.56
CA ALA A 494 4.15 -16.53 -0.28
C ALA A 494 2.85 -17.33 -0.46
N VAL A 495 2.44 -18.07 0.57
CA VAL A 495 1.13 -18.71 0.65
C VAL A 495 0.32 -18.06 1.76
N ILE A 496 -0.82 -17.49 1.41
CA ILE A 496 -1.72 -16.81 2.34
C ILE A 496 -3.11 -17.47 2.35
N ARG A 497 -3.80 -17.43 3.50
CA ARG A 497 -5.16 -17.96 3.63
C ARG A 497 -6.08 -17.04 4.45
N PHE A 498 -7.31 -16.84 4.00
CA PHE A 498 -8.35 -16.06 4.69
C PHE A 498 -9.74 -16.69 4.53
N VAL A 499 -10.76 -16.09 5.15
CA VAL A 499 -12.17 -16.47 5.00
C VAL A 499 -12.92 -15.28 4.40
N ALA A 500 -13.67 -15.50 3.32
CA ALA A 500 -14.47 -14.50 2.63
C ALA A 500 -15.79 -14.18 3.38
N ASN A 501 -15.70 -13.76 4.64
CA ASN A 501 -16.84 -13.59 5.56
C ASN A 501 -17.35 -12.14 5.71
N ASN A 502 -16.85 -11.20 4.89
CA ASN A 502 -17.29 -9.80 4.86
C ASN A 502 -17.83 -9.45 3.45
N PRO A 503 -19.15 -9.25 3.25
CA PRO A 503 -19.73 -9.01 1.92
C PRO A 503 -19.30 -7.65 1.37
N GLY A 504 -18.89 -7.60 0.10
CA GLY A 504 -18.42 -6.35 -0.51
C GLY A 504 -17.55 -6.52 -1.76
N MET A 505 -16.88 -5.44 -2.13
CA MET A 505 -15.88 -5.34 -3.20
C MET A 505 -14.57 -4.90 -2.57
N TRP A 506 -13.64 -5.83 -2.39
CA TRP A 506 -12.40 -5.61 -1.63
C TRP A 506 -11.20 -5.58 -2.58
N PHE A 507 -10.42 -4.50 -2.55
CA PHE A 507 -9.27 -4.35 -3.43
C PHE A 507 -8.10 -5.22 -2.95
N PHE A 508 -7.40 -5.82 -3.89
CA PHE A 508 -6.23 -6.66 -3.66
C PHE A 508 -5.14 -6.24 -4.65
N HIS A 509 -4.11 -5.54 -4.18
CA HIS A 509 -3.20 -4.79 -5.05
C HIS A 509 -1.79 -4.69 -4.48
N CYS A 510 -0.84 -4.33 -5.34
CA CYS A 510 0.48 -3.92 -4.88
C CYS A 510 0.40 -2.53 -4.23
N HIS A 511 1.00 -2.39 -3.05
CA HIS A 511 1.07 -1.16 -2.27
C HIS A 511 2.26 -0.26 -2.66
N LEU A 512 2.90 -0.57 -3.80
CA LEU A 512 3.75 0.37 -4.52
C LEU A 512 2.85 1.17 -5.46
N ASP A 513 2.62 2.45 -5.16
CA ASP A 513 1.61 3.26 -5.85
C ASP A 513 1.80 3.34 -7.37
N PRO A 514 3.03 3.38 -7.93
CA PRO A 514 3.22 3.34 -9.39
C PRO A 514 2.68 2.07 -10.06
N HIS A 515 2.59 0.95 -9.33
CA HIS A 515 2.12 -0.33 -9.89
C HIS A 515 0.60 -0.43 -9.96
N VAL A 516 -0.14 0.38 -9.20
CA VAL A 516 -1.61 0.42 -9.23
C VAL A 516 -2.15 0.89 -10.60
N PRO A 517 -1.76 2.06 -11.16
CA PRO A 517 -2.19 2.48 -12.50
C PRO A 517 -1.56 1.64 -13.63
N MET A 518 -0.41 1.02 -13.41
CA MET A 518 0.16 0.02 -14.33
C MET A 518 -0.70 -1.26 -14.42
N GLY A 519 -1.45 -1.59 -13.37
CA GLY A 519 -2.45 -2.66 -13.34
C GLY A 519 -2.17 -3.84 -12.40
N LEU A 520 -1.28 -3.68 -11.40
CA LEU A 520 -0.92 -4.75 -10.44
C LEU A 520 -1.95 -4.87 -9.30
N GLY A 521 -3.17 -5.29 -9.65
CA GLY A 521 -4.24 -5.55 -8.69
C GLY A 521 -5.42 -6.31 -9.27
N MET A 522 -6.41 -6.55 -8.43
CA MET A 522 -7.73 -7.14 -8.74
C MET A 522 -8.70 -6.86 -7.59
N VAL A 523 -9.98 -7.20 -7.74
CA VAL A 523 -10.99 -7.02 -6.68
C VAL A 523 -11.65 -8.37 -6.33
N PHE A 524 -11.77 -8.67 -5.05
CA PHE A 524 -12.59 -9.78 -4.56
C PHE A 524 -14.04 -9.32 -4.37
N HIS A 525 -14.96 -9.94 -5.12
CA HIS A 525 -16.40 -9.75 -4.92
C HIS A 525 -16.92 -10.85 -4.00
N VAL A 526 -17.18 -10.50 -2.74
CA VAL A 526 -17.70 -11.43 -1.74
C VAL A 526 -19.23 -11.33 -1.71
N ASP A 527 -19.90 -12.45 -2.00
CA ASP A 527 -21.37 -12.55 -1.94
C ASP A 527 -21.93 -12.27 -0.54
N SER A 528 -23.22 -11.92 -0.50
CA SER A 528 -23.98 -11.88 0.76
C SER A 528 -24.27 -13.28 1.29
N GLY A 529 -24.14 -13.45 2.61
CA GLY A 529 -24.64 -14.60 3.35
C GLY A 529 -26.18 -14.58 3.53
N THR A 530 -26.70 -15.68 4.06
CA THR A 530 -28.14 -15.99 4.09
C THR A 530 -28.92 -15.33 5.25
N THR A 531 -28.25 -14.62 6.15
CA THR A 531 -28.89 -13.94 7.30
C THR A 531 -28.70 -12.42 7.22
N PRO A 532 -29.59 -11.60 7.82
CA PRO A 532 -29.47 -10.13 7.76
C PRO A 532 -28.13 -9.58 8.26
N GLY A 533 -27.53 -10.20 9.28
CA GLY A 533 -26.20 -9.84 9.80
C GLY A 533 -25.02 -10.30 8.92
N THR A 534 -25.31 -10.96 7.80
CA THR A 534 -24.34 -11.43 6.80
C THR A 534 -24.69 -10.97 5.38
N THR A 535 -25.76 -10.19 5.20
CA THR A 535 -26.16 -9.60 3.93
C THR A 535 -25.59 -8.19 3.83
N LEU A 536 -25.01 -7.83 2.68
CA LEU A 536 -24.50 -6.49 2.40
C LEU A 536 -25.60 -5.44 2.71
N PRO A 537 -25.42 -4.55 3.71
CA PRO A 537 -26.46 -3.63 4.14
C PRO A 537 -26.61 -2.49 3.13
N LEU A 538 -27.76 -1.84 3.09
CA LEU A 538 -27.97 -0.68 2.21
C LEU A 538 -26.93 0.42 2.47
N PRO A 539 -26.47 1.13 1.43
CA PRO A 539 -25.49 2.20 1.59
C PRO A 539 -26.04 3.38 2.42
N PRO A 540 -25.15 4.14 3.10
CA PRO A 540 -25.52 5.39 3.77
C PRO A 540 -26.20 6.39 2.82
N ALA A 541 -27.12 7.20 3.35
CA ALA A 541 -27.83 8.21 2.56
C ALA A 541 -26.93 9.34 2.01
N ASP A 542 -25.70 9.48 2.52
CA ASP A 542 -24.67 10.39 2.03
C ASP A 542 -23.57 9.71 1.17
N TRP A 543 -23.71 8.42 0.85
CA TRP A 543 -22.72 7.69 0.02
C TRP A 543 -22.92 7.91 -1.48
N VAL A 544 -21.80 8.15 -2.19
CA VAL A 544 -21.77 8.44 -3.63
C VAL A 544 -21.30 7.20 -4.40
N GLY A 545 -22.23 6.29 -4.70
CA GLY A 545 -21.94 5.04 -5.42
C GLY A 545 -21.93 5.14 -6.94
N VAL A 546 -22.86 5.93 -7.47
CA VAL A 546 -22.95 6.34 -8.88
C VAL A 546 -22.38 7.75 -8.98
N CYS A 547 -21.52 7.99 -9.95
CA CYS A 547 -20.77 9.22 -10.07
C CYS A 547 -21.54 10.25 -10.93
N ASP A 548 -21.40 11.53 -10.63
CA ASP A 548 -21.93 12.59 -11.50
C ASP A 548 -21.02 12.77 -12.73
N ALA A 549 -21.36 12.06 -13.79
CA ALA A 549 -20.63 12.07 -15.06
C ALA A 549 -20.58 13.46 -15.74
N GLN A 550 -21.47 14.40 -15.40
CA GLN A 550 -21.43 15.76 -15.97
C GLN A 550 -20.36 16.63 -15.28
N ASN A 551 -20.14 16.43 -13.98
CA ASN A 551 -19.10 17.15 -13.22
C ASN A 551 -17.72 16.45 -13.26
N TYR A 552 -17.67 15.15 -13.51
CA TYR A 552 -16.41 14.41 -13.62
C TYR A 552 -15.52 14.91 -14.78
N ALA A 553 -16.13 15.24 -15.92
CA ALA A 553 -15.42 15.73 -17.11
C ALA A 553 -14.88 17.16 -16.94
N THR A 554 -15.59 18.02 -16.19
CA THR A 554 -15.14 19.41 -15.94
C THR A 554 -14.02 19.47 -14.90
N ALA A 555 -14.05 18.59 -13.88
CA ALA A 555 -12.94 18.43 -12.95
C ALA A 555 -11.65 17.97 -13.65
N ALA A 556 -11.74 16.95 -14.53
CA ALA A 556 -10.59 16.49 -15.32
C ALA A 556 -10.05 17.57 -16.29
N ALA A 557 -10.94 18.35 -16.91
CA ALA A 557 -10.54 19.44 -17.81
C ALA A 557 -9.84 20.62 -17.08
N ALA A 558 -10.19 20.88 -15.82
CA ALA A 558 -9.58 21.95 -15.02
C ALA A 558 -8.07 21.75 -14.76
N VAL A 559 -7.60 20.49 -14.76
CA VAL A 559 -6.17 20.13 -14.59
C VAL A 559 -5.27 20.68 -15.71
N VAL A 560 -5.83 21.04 -16.87
CA VAL A 560 -5.08 21.45 -18.06
C VAL A 560 -4.85 22.98 -18.14
N ALA A 561 -5.48 23.77 -17.26
CA ALA A 561 -5.44 25.24 -17.32
C ALA A 561 -4.41 25.84 -16.33
N PRO A 562 -3.21 26.28 -16.78
CA PRO A 562 -2.28 26.96 -15.90
C PRO A 562 -2.81 28.34 -15.52
N THR A 563 -3.27 28.50 -14.27
CA THR A 563 -3.72 29.78 -13.72
C THR A 563 -2.54 30.71 -13.41
N LEU A 564 -1.89 31.19 -14.47
CA LEU A 564 -0.91 32.28 -14.41
C LEU A 564 -1.60 33.60 -14.05
N ALA A 565 -1.84 33.82 -12.77
CA ALA A 565 -2.13 35.14 -12.23
C ALA A 565 -0.79 35.90 -12.06
N PRO A 566 -0.50 36.95 -12.84
CA PRO A 566 0.76 37.68 -12.71
C PRO A 566 0.76 38.53 -11.43
N ALA A 567 1.77 38.36 -10.60
CA ALA A 567 1.99 39.22 -9.44
C ALA A 567 2.37 40.64 -9.91
N SER A 568 1.52 41.63 -9.64
CA SER A 568 1.76 43.03 -9.99
C SER A 568 2.35 43.81 -8.81
N SER A 569 3.59 44.28 -8.96
CA SER A 569 4.19 45.35 -8.15
C SER A 569 4.62 46.52 -9.07
N PRO A 570 4.58 47.78 -8.63
CA PRO A 570 4.47 48.94 -9.52
C PRO A 570 5.81 49.65 -9.86
N GLU A 571 5.67 50.79 -10.57
CA GLU A 571 6.63 51.90 -10.77
C GLU A 571 7.69 51.77 -11.92
N PRO A 572 8.21 52.90 -12.48
CA PRO A 572 7.45 53.68 -13.47
C PRO A 572 8.24 54.22 -14.69
N ALA A 573 7.51 54.62 -15.76
CA ALA A 573 7.95 55.46 -16.91
C ALA A 573 9.06 54.85 -17.82
N ASN A 574 9.13 55.13 -19.13
CA ASN A 574 8.86 56.38 -19.83
C ASN A 574 8.60 56.18 -21.36
N SER A 575 8.20 57.26 -22.04
CA SER A 575 8.46 57.62 -23.46
C SER A 575 7.89 56.79 -24.65
N THR A 576 7.02 57.48 -25.42
CA THR A 576 6.92 57.54 -26.91
C THR A 576 6.58 56.27 -27.73
N GLN A 577 5.45 56.23 -28.45
CA GLN A 577 5.20 56.67 -29.85
C GLN A 577 5.89 55.83 -30.96
N ALA A 578 5.33 55.59 -32.16
CA ALA A 578 3.95 55.66 -32.69
C ALA A 578 3.89 55.05 -34.13
N ALA A 579 2.70 54.57 -34.56
CA ALA A 579 2.35 54.15 -35.93
C ALA A 579 3.14 52.94 -36.54
N GLY A 580 2.63 52.20 -37.54
CA GLY A 580 1.27 52.18 -38.12
C GLY A 580 1.10 51.19 -39.28
N THR A 581 -0.13 50.71 -39.49
CA THR A 581 -0.78 50.23 -40.75
C THR A 581 0.10 49.83 -41.96
N THR A 582 0.02 48.62 -42.52
CA THR A 582 -1.02 48.17 -43.50
C THR A 582 -0.67 46.75 -44.05
N GLY A 583 -1.58 46.08 -44.78
CA GLY A 583 -1.19 45.09 -45.83
C GLY A 583 -1.78 43.67 -45.78
N LYS A 584 -2.44 43.25 -46.89
CA LYS A 584 -2.93 41.90 -47.28
C LYS A 584 -3.21 41.94 -48.81
N PRO A 585 -3.53 40.85 -49.57
CA PRO A 585 -3.47 39.39 -49.32
C PRO A 585 -2.94 38.50 -50.51
N ARG A 586 -2.74 37.17 -50.31
CA ARG A 586 -2.92 35.96 -51.22
C ARG A 586 -2.43 35.97 -52.71
N PRO A 587 -2.50 34.87 -53.53
CA PRO A 587 -2.82 33.42 -53.33
C PRO A 587 -1.59 32.49 -53.56
N ALA A 588 -1.57 31.13 -53.58
CA ALA A 588 -2.53 30.01 -53.41
C ALA A 588 -3.10 29.27 -54.67
N ASP A 589 -2.42 28.19 -55.13
CA ASP A 589 -2.76 27.15 -56.16
C ASP A 589 -1.86 25.89 -55.92
N HIS A 590 -1.97 24.71 -56.55
CA HIS A 590 -3.08 23.75 -56.78
C HIS A 590 -2.48 22.30 -57.02
N ARG A 591 -3.30 21.22 -57.00
CA ARG A 591 -2.92 19.76 -57.12
C ARG A 591 -2.55 19.29 -58.58
N PRO A 592 -2.30 17.99 -58.97
CA PRO A 592 -2.27 16.67 -58.26
C PRO A 592 -1.15 15.63 -58.67
N SER A 593 -1.24 14.38 -58.17
CA SER A 593 -0.46 13.16 -58.57
C SER A 593 -1.02 12.43 -59.81
N PRO A 594 -0.36 11.36 -60.34
CA PRO A 594 -0.95 9.99 -60.22
C PRO A 594 -0.02 8.73 -60.33
N SER A 595 -0.56 7.56 -59.90
CA SER A 595 -0.38 6.17 -60.44
C SER A 595 0.93 5.34 -60.31
N ALA A 596 0.74 4.00 -60.30
CA ALA A 596 1.71 2.87 -60.32
C ALA A 596 1.24 1.84 -61.41
N PRO A 597 1.58 0.50 -61.47
CA PRO A 597 2.60 -0.37 -60.83
C PRO A 597 3.35 -1.34 -61.83
N GLN A 598 4.13 -2.37 -61.40
CA GLN A 598 4.06 -3.80 -61.85
C GLN A 598 5.27 -4.75 -61.48
N HIS A 599 4.93 -6.04 -61.27
CA HIS A 599 5.64 -7.37 -61.33
C HIS A 599 7.18 -7.57 -61.34
N ARG A 600 7.65 -8.55 -60.52
CA ARG A 600 8.20 -9.91 -60.88
C ARG A 600 8.63 -10.70 -59.62
N GLU A 601 8.18 -11.94 -59.37
CA GLU A 601 8.52 -13.30 -59.91
C GLU A 601 9.64 -14.08 -59.15
N ASP A 602 9.23 -15.18 -58.51
CA ASP A 602 9.86 -16.49 -58.19
C ASP A 602 11.22 -16.67 -57.46
N GLY A 603 11.28 -17.68 -56.56
CA GLY A 603 12.53 -18.13 -55.89
C GLY A 603 12.41 -19.12 -54.71
N ARG A 604 12.15 -20.41 -54.95
CA ARG A 604 12.26 -21.57 -54.00
C ARG A 604 12.46 -22.87 -54.83
N PRO A 605 12.87 -24.05 -54.29
CA PRO A 605 12.97 -24.47 -52.87
C PRO A 605 14.27 -25.26 -52.49
N SER A 606 14.23 -25.97 -51.34
CA SER A 606 15.02 -27.18 -50.96
C SER A 606 16.49 -27.00 -50.49
N SER A 607 17.12 -27.93 -49.73
CA SER A 607 16.66 -28.88 -48.67
C SER A 607 17.86 -29.61 -48.01
N SER A 608 17.67 -30.25 -46.84
CA SER A 608 18.54 -31.29 -46.22
C SER A 608 19.94 -30.85 -45.70
N ALA A 609 20.65 -31.56 -44.80
CA ALA A 609 20.30 -32.48 -43.70
C ALA A 609 21.54 -32.83 -42.82
N ALA A 610 21.30 -33.48 -41.66
CA ALA A 610 22.22 -34.34 -40.87
C ALA A 610 23.35 -33.73 -39.98
N GLY A 611 23.60 -34.41 -38.85
CA GLY A 611 24.85 -34.37 -38.05
C GLY A 611 25.77 -35.55 -38.42
N PRO A 612 26.41 -36.32 -37.49
CA PRO A 612 26.35 -36.32 -36.00
C PRO A 612 27.69 -36.64 -35.24
N ARG A 613 27.61 -36.97 -33.92
CA ARG A 613 28.65 -37.60 -33.01
C ARG A 613 29.80 -36.67 -32.55
N GLY A 614 30.51 -36.89 -31.43
CA GLY A 614 30.47 -37.89 -30.31
C GLY A 614 31.84 -37.94 -29.57
N SER A 615 32.12 -38.64 -28.45
CA SER A 615 31.29 -39.29 -27.40
C SER A 615 32.18 -40.08 -26.37
N GLY A 616 32.11 -39.81 -25.06
CA GLY A 616 32.82 -40.55 -23.96
C GLY A 616 32.68 -39.85 -22.59
N HIS A 617 32.32 -40.51 -21.46
CA HIS A 617 33.06 -41.50 -20.62
C HIS A 617 34.19 -40.85 -19.77
N LEU A 618 34.41 -41.12 -18.46
CA LEU A 618 33.89 -42.07 -17.43
C LEU A 618 34.04 -41.36 -16.01
N THR A 619 33.76 -41.80 -14.76
CA THR A 619 33.48 -43.04 -13.97
C THR A 619 32.81 -42.60 -12.63
N CYS A 620 31.68 -43.10 -12.11
CA CYS A 620 31.33 -44.36 -11.39
C CYS A 620 31.79 -44.49 -9.89
N LEU A 621 30.93 -45.12 -9.06
CA LEU A 621 30.99 -45.35 -7.58
C LEU A 621 30.88 -44.08 -6.69
N PHE A 622 30.36 -44.11 -5.44
CA PHE A 622 30.16 -45.20 -4.45
C PHE A 622 28.69 -45.39 -3.98
N CYS A 623 28.45 -46.27 -2.98
CA CYS A 623 27.12 -46.74 -2.55
C CYS A 623 26.92 -46.86 -1.02
N ILE A 624 25.67 -46.65 -0.57
CA ILE A 624 24.92 -47.32 0.53
C ILE A 624 25.52 -47.34 1.96
N ILE A 625 24.74 -46.91 2.97
CA ILE A 625 24.39 -47.70 4.20
C ILE A 625 23.26 -47.04 5.03
N LEU A 626 22.53 -47.89 5.76
CA LEU A 626 21.38 -47.66 6.66
C LEU A 626 21.71 -46.70 7.85
N LEU A 627 20.76 -45.93 8.40
CA LEU A 627 19.69 -46.30 9.35
C LEU A 627 20.16 -47.02 10.62
N PHE A 628 19.85 -46.49 11.83
CA PHE A 628 19.19 -47.20 12.96
C PHE A 628 19.06 -46.31 14.25
N PHE A 629 17.84 -46.24 14.82
CA PHE A 629 17.50 -46.06 16.26
C PHE A 629 17.90 -44.75 17.03
N VAL A 630 17.39 -44.44 18.24
CA VAL A 630 16.00 -44.35 18.81
C VAL A 630 16.06 -43.91 20.31
N LEU A 631 15.07 -43.13 20.77
CA LEU A 631 14.63 -42.84 22.19
C LEU A 631 15.66 -42.54 23.31
N HIS A 632 15.62 -41.30 23.83
CA HIS A 632 15.19 -40.92 25.21
C HIS A 632 15.18 -39.37 25.28
N GLU A 633 14.15 -38.64 25.75
CA GLU A 633 13.34 -38.64 26.98
C GLU A 633 14.01 -38.11 28.26
N HIS A 634 13.60 -36.88 28.62
CA HIS A 634 13.33 -36.33 29.96
C HIS A 634 14.41 -36.17 31.07
N ARG A 635 14.44 -34.93 31.59
CA ARG A 635 14.75 -34.50 32.98
C ARG A 635 16.19 -34.57 33.49
N ALA A 636 16.90 -33.47 33.32
CA ALA A 636 17.34 -32.63 34.44
C ALA A 636 17.23 -31.15 34.04
#